data_AF-A0AAU9PED0-F1
#
_entry.id   AF-A0AAU9PED0-F1
#
_cell.length_a   1.000
_cell.length_b   1.000
_cell.length_c   1.000
_cell.angle_alpha   90.00
_cell.angle_beta   90.00
_cell.angle_gamma   90.00
#
_symmetry.space_group_name_H-M   'P 1'
#
loop_
_entity.id
_entity.type
_entity.pdbx_description
1 polymer ?
#
loop_
_entity_poly.entity_id
_entity_poly.type
_entity_poly.pdbx_seq_one_letter_code
_entity_poly.pdbx_strand_id
1 'polypeptide(L)'
;MSSTTAPEPFSAMNESVNWLEMREELMTNILQRLDTKELLTSILKVCTTWRIICKDPTMWKIIRMNKLFDHRDKNYVLEIMTKQAVDLSCGELIDHRYQCRVLWHQSSP
;
A
#
# COMPACT_ATOMS: atom_id res chain seq x y z
N MET A 1 -23.63 -38.95 40.44
CA MET A 1 -23.76 -37.56 39.95
C MET A 1 -22.45 -37.24 39.26
N SER A 2 -22.40 -37.40 37.93
CA SER A 2 -21.19 -37.10 37.15
C SER A 2 -21.31 -35.67 36.66
N SER A 3 -20.50 -34.79 37.22
CA SER A 3 -20.37 -33.42 36.73
C SER A 3 -19.39 -33.42 35.56
N THR A 4 -19.94 -33.34 34.36
CA THR A 4 -19.22 -32.97 33.14
C THR A 4 -18.60 -31.59 33.34
N THR A 5 -17.27 -31.52 33.39
CA THR A 5 -16.53 -30.27 33.32
C THR A 5 -16.54 -29.80 31.87
N ALA A 6 -17.09 -28.61 31.64
CA ALA A 6 -17.14 -27.96 30.34
C ALA A 6 -15.71 -27.70 29.80
N PRO A 7 -15.49 -27.73 28.48
CA PRO A 7 -14.23 -27.25 27.92
C PRO A 7 -14.13 -25.75 28.17
N GLU A 8 -13.11 -25.36 28.94
CA GLU A 8 -12.71 -23.97 29.12
C GLU A 8 -12.62 -23.28 27.75
N PRO A 9 -13.12 -22.03 27.64
CA PRO A 9 -13.13 -21.33 26.36
C PRO A 9 -11.69 -21.16 25.92
N PHE A 10 -11.42 -21.53 24.66
CA PHE A 10 -10.19 -21.23 23.97
C PHE A 10 -9.83 -19.77 24.25
N SER A 11 -8.86 -19.58 25.15
CA SER A 11 -8.17 -18.32 25.39
C SER A 11 -7.37 -18.05 24.13
N ALA A 12 -8.09 -17.65 23.08
CA ALA A 12 -7.52 -17.12 21.87
C ALA A 12 -6.82 -15.84 22.30
N MET A 13 -5.52 -15.99 22.52
CA MET A 13 -4.55 -14.92 22.73
C MET A 13 -4.96 -13.72 21.89
N ASN A 14 -5.43 -12.68 22.56
CA ASN A 14 -5.44 -11.33 22.01
C ASN A 14 -4.00 -10.81 22.06
N GLU A 15 -3.06 -11.56 21.48
CA GLU A 15 -1.72 -11.08 21.21
C GLU A 15 -1.89 -10.00 20.15
N SER A 16 -1.91 -8.76 20.63
CA SER A 16 -1.78 -7.60 19.77
C SER A 16 -0.53 -7.79 18.91
N VAL A 17 -0.72 -8.06 17.62
CA VAL A 17 0.38 -8.16 16.66
C VAL A 17 1.14 -6.84 16.71
N ASN A 18 2.35 -6.87 17.26
CA ASN A 18 3.19 -5.69 17.33
C ASN A 18 3.76 -5.41 15.93
N TRP A 19 3.00 -4.71 15.10
CA TRP A 19 3.41 -4.33 13.74
C TRP A 19 4.71 -3.52 13.70
N LEU A 20 5.15 -2.95 14.83
CA LEU A 20 6.45 -2.26 14.95
C LEU A 20 7.65 -3.22 15.04
N GLU A 21 7.45 -4.47 15.49
CA GLU A 21 8.50 -5.51 15.54
C GLU A 21 8.69 -6.23 14.20
N MET A 22 7.84 -5.93 13.22
CA MET A 22 7.93 -6.52 11.90
C MET A 22 9.20 -6.03 11.20
N ARG A 23 10.04 -6.96 10.75
CA ARG A 23 11.31 -6.67 10.06
C ARG A 23 11.10 -5.70 8.91
N GLU A 24 12.01 -4.75 8.76
CA GLU A 24 11.96 -3.69 7.74
C GLU A 24 11.77 -4.24 6.32
N GLU A 25 12.38 -5.38 6.00
CA GLU A 25 12.21 -6.09 4.72
C GLU A 25 10.75 -6.45 4.43
N LEU A 26 10.01 -6.93 5.43
CA LEU A 26 8.60 -7.31 5.27
C LEU A 26 7.74 -6.06 5.12
N MET A 27 8.04 -5.01 5.89
CA MET A 27 7.35 -3.72 5.79
C MET A 27 7.52 -3.15 4.39
N THR A 28 8.75 -3.13 3.90
CA THR A 28 9.12 -2.71 2.55
C THR A 28 8.36 -3.51 1.50
N ASN A 29 8.28 -4.83 1.62
CA ASN A 29 7.54 -5.67 0.66
C ASN A 29 6.04 -5.33 0.62
N ILE A 30 5.42 -5.12 1.78
CA ILE A 30 4.00 -4.73 1.85
C ILE A 30 3.81 -3.35 1.21
N LEU A 31 4.61 -2.38 1.61
CA LEU A 31 4.52 -1.00 1.12
C LEU A 31 4.76 -0.92 -0.40
N GLN A 32 5.69 -1.71 -0.93
CA GLN A 32 5.95 -1.80 -2.37
C GLN A 32 4.80 -2.40 -3.18
N ARG A 33 3.83 -3.08 -2.56
CA ARG A 33 2.65 -3.62 -3.26
C ARG A 33 1.50 -2.62 -3.34
N LEU A 34 1.54 -1.57 -2.54
CA LEU A 34 0.52 -0.52 -2.53
C LEU A 34 0.64 0.35 -3.78
N ASP A 35 -0.46 1.03 -4.11
CA ASP A 35 -0.43 1.99 -5.20
C ASP A 35 0.20 3.32 -4.75
N THR A 36 0.68 4.10 -5.73
CA THR A 36 1.36 5.37 -5.49
C THR A 36 0.46 6.37 -4.74
N LYS A 37 -0.86 6.30 -4.95
CA LYS A 37 -1.81 7.17 -4.28
C LYS A 37 -1.87 6.83 -2.79
N GLU A 38 -2.02 5.56 -2.43
CA GLU A 38 -2.05 5.09 -1.04
C GLU A 38 -0.74 5.44 -0.33
N LEU A 39 0.40 5.23 -1.00
CA LEU A 39 1.71 5.62 -0.49
C LEU A 39 1.77 7.11 -0.13
N LEU A 40 1.43 7.99 -1.07
CA LEU A 40 1.51 9.45 -0.88
C LEU A 40 0.46 10.01 0.07
N THR A 41 -0.74 9.44 0.10
CA THR A 41 -1.88 10.03 0.84
C THR A 41 -2.06 9.48 2.25
N SER A 42 -1.69 8.21 2.47
CA SER A 42 -1.93 7.49 3.72
C SER A 42 -0.62 7.05 4.38
N ILE A 43 0.18 6.23 3.70
CA ILE A 43 1.33 5.52 4.29
C ILE A 43 2.37 6.47 4.88
N LEU A 44 2.71 7.54 4.16
CA LEU A 44 3.65 8.57 4.64
C LEU A 44 3.18 9.30 5.93
N LYS A 45 1.92 9.10 6.34
CA LYS A 45 1.29 9.73 7.51
C LYS A 45 0.96 8.75 8.64
N VAL A 46 1.15 7.44 8.46
CA VAL A 46 0.80 6.43 9.48
C VAL A 46 1.75 6.47 10.66
N CYS A 47 3.04 6.25 10.43
CA CYS A 47 4.07 6.32 11.46
C CYS A 47 5.42 6.75 10.88
N THR A 48 6.36 7.09 11.76
CA THR A 48 7.71 7.51 11.39
C THR A 48 8.48 6.42 10.65
N THR A 49 8.37 5.16 11.07
CA THR A 49 9.04 4.02 10.42
C THR A 49 8.63 3.89 8.96
N TRP A 50 7.34 3.93 8.65
CA TRP A 50 6.84 3.81 7.28
C TRP A 50 7.27 5.01 6.44
N ARG A 51 7.25 6.20 7.03
CA ARG A 51 7.72 7.41 6.37
C ARG A 51 9.21 7.35 6.04
N ILE A 52 10.04 6.76 6.91
CA ILE A 52 11.48 6.59 6.65
C ILE A 52 11.68 5.61 5.50
N ILE A 53 11.04 4.44 5.53
CA ILE A 53 11.12 3.44 4.45
C ILE A 53 10.70 4.06 3.11
N CYS A 54 9.56 4.74 3.08
CA CYS A 54 9.06 5.38 1.85
C CYS A 54 9.88 6.59 1.38
N LYS A 55 10.88 7.08 2.12
CA LYS A 55 11.84 8.08 1.62
C LYS A 55 12.99 7.46 0.86
N ASP A 56 13.17 6.15 0.94
CA ASP A 56 14.17 5.43 0.16
C ASP A 56 13.80 5.53 -1.35
N PRO A 57 14.71 6.01 -2.23
CA PRO A 57 14.49 6.06 -3.67
C PRO A 57 14.07 4.73 -4.29
N THR A 58 14.52 3.60 -3.72
CA THR A 58 14.20 2.26 -4.20
C THR A 58 12.71 1.93 -4.11
N MET A 59 11.96 2.60 -3.24
CA MET A 59 10.50 2.48 -3.14
C MET A 59 9.77 3.06 -4.34
N TRP A 60 10.41 3.94 -5.11
CA TRP A 60 9.83 4.70 -6.21
C TRP A 60 10.38 4.27 -7.57
N LYS A 61 11.08 3.13 -7.64
CA LYS A 61 11.55 2.53 -8.90
C LYS A 61 10.42 2.20 -9.86
N ILE A 62 9.25 1.86 -9.33
CA ILE A 62 8.05 1.56 -10.10
C ILE A 62 6.89 2.37 -9.54
N ILE A 63 6.39 3.33 -10.32
CA ILE A 63 5.22 4.13 -9.95
C ILE A 63 3.97 3.39 -10.43
N ARG A 64 3.02 3.10 -9.54
CA ARG A 64 1.75 2.44 -9.88
C ARG A 64 0.58 3.38 -9.64
N MET A 65 -0.03 3.85 -10.71
CA MET A 65 -1.17 4.75 -10.66
C MET A 65 -2.41 4.05 -11.16
N ASN A 66 -3.23 3.61 -10.21
CA ASN A 66 -4.55 3.08 -10.49
C ASN A 66 -5.51 4.25 -10.72
N LYS A 67 -6.07 4.35 -11.94
CA LYS A 67 -7.18 5.28 -12.20
C LYS A 67 -8.45 4.69 -11.56
N LEU A 68 -8.58 4.86 -10.26
CA LEU A 68 -9.80 4.51 -9.51
C LEU A 68 -10.94 5.51 -9.77
N PHE A 69 -10.70 6.57 -10.54
CA PHE A 69 -11.67 7.62 -10.71
C PHE A 69 -11.99 7.84 -12.17
N ASP A 70 -13.10 7.25 -12.58
CA ASP A 70 -13.96 7.80 -13.60
C ASP A 70 -14.28 9.25 -13.19
N HIS A 71 -13.61 10.23 -13.81
CA HIS A 71 -14.07 11.60 -14.03
C HIS A 71 -12.91 12.45 -14.59
N ARG A 72 -13.21 13.22 -15.64
CA ARG A 72 -12.30 14.07 -16.41
C ARG A 72 -11.56 15.15 -15.60
N ASP A 73 -11.90 15.37 -14.34
CA ASP A 73 -11.37 16.42 -13.46
C ASP A 73 -10.12 16.04 -12.64
N LYS A 74 -9.66 14.78 -12.72
CA LYS A 74 -8.59 14.27 -11.82
C LYS A 74 -7.20 14.14 -12.46
N ASN A 75 -7.03 14.62 -13.70
CA ASN A 75 -5.73 14.65 -14.35
C ASN A 75 -4.72 15.51 -13.57
N TYR A 76 -5.15 16.64 -13.01
CA TYR A 76 -4.29 17.51 -12.22
C TYR A 76 -3.77 16.84 -10.93
N VAL A 77 -4.64 16.11 -10.22
CA VAL A 77 -4.25 15.39 -9.00
C VAL A 77 -3.26 14.25 -9.34
N LEU A 78 -3.51 13.54 -10.44
CA LEU A 78 -2.58 12.52 -10.93
C LEU A 78 -1.22 13.13 -11.30
N GLU A 79 -1.22 14.28 -11.96
CA GLU A 79 0.02 14.98 -12.32
C GLU A 79 0.82 15.39 -11.08
N ILE A 80 0.18 15.95 -10.06
CA ILE A 80 0.84 16.27 -8.78
C ILE A 80 1.45 15.02 -8.15
N MET A 81 0.66 13.94 -8.04
CA MET A 81 1.15 12.69 -7.45
C MET A 81 2.29 12.08 -8.27
N THR A 82 2.26 12.23 -9.59
CA THR A 82 3.31 11.73 -10.48
C THR A 82 4.60 12.51 -10.26
N LYS A 83 4.52 13.84 -10.22
CA LYS A 83 5.69 14.70 -9.94
C LYS A 83 6.31 14.35 -8.60
N GLN A 84 5.51 14.26 -7.54
CA GLN A 84 6.00 13.89 -6.21
C GLN A 84 6.70 12.52 -6.20
N ALA A 85 6.12 11.52 -6.88
CA ALA A 85 6.71 10.19 -6.97
C ALA A 85 8.02 10.17 -7.77
N VAL A 86 8.10 10.96 -8.86
CA VAL A 86 9.33 11.14 -9.65
C VAL A 86 10.41 11.83 -8.81
N ASP A 87 10.07 12.89 -8.08
CA ASP A 87 11.01 13.61 -7.22
C ASP A 87 11.58 12.68 -6.13
N LEU A 88 10.73 11.84 -5.52
CA LEU A 88 11.14 10.87 -4.51
C LEU A 88 12.00 9.72 -5.07
N SER A 89 11.91 9.45 -6.37
CA SER A 89 12.76 8.44 -7.01
C SER A 89 14.23 8.85 -7.11
N CYS A 90 14.55 10.14 -6.95
CA CYS A 90 15.92 10.65 -7.04
C CYS A 90 16.69 10.17 -8.30
N GLY A 91 15.99 9.95 -9.42
CA GLY A 91 16.57 9.45 -10.68
C GLY A 91 16.62 7.93 -10.82
N GLU A 92 16.13 7.16 -9.84
CA GLU A 92 16.05 5.69 -9.88
C GLU A 92 14.77 5.16 -10.53
N LEU A 93 13.91 6.03 -11.08
CA LEU A 93 12.68 5.59 -11.73
C LEU A 93 12.97 4.69 -12.93
N ILE A 94 12.46 3.46 -12.90
CA ILE A 94 12.61 2.48 -13.98
C ILE A 94 11.34 2.44 -14.84
N ASP A 95 10.16 2.48 -14.21
CA ASP A 95 8.88 2.25 -14.89
C ASP A 95 7.75 3.04 -14.24
N HIS A 96 6.77 3.45 -15.04
CA HIS A 96 5.53 4.06 -14.59
C HIS A 96 4.33 3.31 -15.20
N ARG A 97 3.48 2.77 -14.34
CA ARG A 97 2.33 1.96 -14.73
C ARG A 97 1.04 2.68 -14.44
N TYR A 98 0.29 2.97 -15.49
CA TYR A 98 -1.08 3.46 -15.38
C TYR A 98 -2.05 2.30 -15.59
N GLN A 99 -2.81 1.93 -14.55
CA GLN A 99 -3.85 0.92 -14.68
C GLN A 99 -5.22 1.59 -14.71
N CYS A 100 -5.81 1.62 -15.91
CA CYS A 100 -7.21 1.99 -16.12
C CYS A 100 -8.09 0.78 -15.78
N ARG A 101 -8.91 0.87 -14.72
CA ARG A 101 -9.88 -0.18 -14.38
C ARG A 101 -11.18 -0.09 -15.18
N VAL A 102 -11.16 0.60 -16.32
CA VAL A 102 -12.31 0.64 -17.23
C VAL A 102 -12.34 -0.65 -18.06
N LEU A 103 -13.21 -1.56 -17.61
CA LEU A 103 -13.93 -2.55 -18.42
C LEU A 103 -13.10 -3.67 -19.10
N TRP A 104 -12.45 -4.54 -18.32
CA TRP A 104 -12.12 -5.90 -18.80
C TRP A 104 -13.36 -6.83 -18.90
N HIS A 105 -14.58 -6.32 -18.68
CA HIS A 105 -15.83 -7.08 -18.80
C HIS A 105 -16.64 -6.79 -20.08
N GLN A 106 -16.18 -5.91 -20.98
CA GLN A 106 -16.91 -5.57 -22.21
C GLN A 106 -16.12 -5.81 -23.51
N SER A 107 -14.96 -6.47 -23.45
CA SER A 107 -14.20 -6.83 -24.65
C SER A 107 -13.58 -8.21 -24.53
N SER A 108 -14.43 -9.23 -24.37
CA SER A 108 -14.15 -10.55 -24.95
C SER A 108 -15.18 -10.77 -26.06
N PRO A 109 -14.76 -11.25 -27.25
CA PRO A 109 -15.67 -11.58 -28.34
C PRO A 109 -16.63 -12.73 -28.00
#